data_AF-K1SS88-F1
#
_entry.id   AF-K1SS88-F1
#
_cell.length_a   1.000
_cell.length_b   1.000
_cell.length_c   1.000
_cell.angle_alpha   90.00
_cell.angle_beta   90.00
_cell.angle_gamma   90.00
#
_symmetry.space_group_name_H-M   'P 1'
#
loop_
_entity.id
_entity.type
_entity.pdbx_description
1 polymer ?
#
loop_
_entity_poly.entity_id
_entity_poly.type
_entity_poly.pdbx_seq_one_letter_code
_entity_poly.pdbx_strand_id
1 'polypeptide(L)'
;MEDFIMYEEIFNQIRSAANKRNLKDSTIHAYCTSVAHFLNHTAKDIDALTTDDVDIFLTEKKLSGISPETYNHYHSGIRFF
;
A
#
# COMPACT_ATOMS: atom_id res chain seq x y z
N MET A 1 -8.94 1.72 13.92
CA MET A 1 -7.90 0.79 14.45
C MET A 1 -8.33 -0.65 14.18
N GLU A 2 -9.00 -0.91 13.05
CA GLU A 2 -9.54 -2.23 12.68
C GLU A 2 -8.91 -2.75 11.38
N ASP A 3 -8.45 -1.85 10.51
CA ASP A 3 -7.85 -2.16 9.21
C ASP A 3 -6.51 -2.92 9.30
N PHE A 4 -5.79 -2.82 10.42
CA PHE A 4 -4.47 -3.43 10.54
C PHE A 4 -4.52 -4.94 10.83
N ILE A 5 -5.62 -5.45 11.39
CA ILE A 5 -5.76 -6.87 11.77
C ILE A 5 -6.06 -7.73 10.53
N MET A 6 -6.85 -7.23 9.58
CA MET A 6 -7.33 -8.01 8.42
C MET A 6 -6.24 -8.37 7.41
N TYR A 7 -5.20 -7.54 7.30
CA TYR A 7 -4.14 -7.71 6.29
C TYR A 7 -2.80 -8.15 6.89
N GLU A 8 -2.82 -8.75 8.09
CA GLU A 8 -1.60 -9.11 8.82
C GLU A 8 -0.66 -10.01 8.00
N GLU A 9 -1.19 -10.98 7.27
CA GLU A 9 -0.37 -11.86 6.42
C GLU A 9 0.32 -11.07 5.28
N ILE A 10 -0.40 -10.15 4.65
CA ILE A 10 0.14 -9.26 3.61
C ILE A 10 1.23 -8.35 4.20
N PHE A 11 0.97 -7.75 5.36
CA PHE A 11 1.96 -6.91 6.02
C PHE A 11 3.19 -7.67 6.46
N ASN A 12 3.04 -8.94 6.87
CA ASN A 12 4.18 -9.80 7.18
C ASN A 12 5.01 -10.12 5.94
N GLN A 13 4.38 -10.32 4.77
CA GLN A 13 5.08 -10.48 3.50
C GLN A 13 5.86 -9.21 3.11
N ILE A 14 5.22 -8.05 3.20
CA ILE A 14 5.87 -6.74 2.95
C ILE A 14 7.04 -6.55 3.92
N ARG A 15 6.83 -6.76 5.22
CA ARG A 15 7.86 -6.63 6.25
C ARG A 15 9.02 -7.60 6.00
N SER A 16 8.75 -8.85 5.68
CA SER A 16 9.79 -9.85 5.36
C SER A 16 10.60 -9.42 4.13
N ALA A 17 9.93 -9.02 3.05
CA ALA A 17 10.57 -8.57 1.82
C ALA A 17 11.36 -7.27 1.99
N ALA A 18 10.90 -6.36 2.84
CA ALA A 18 11.55 -5.08 3.12
C ALA A 18 12.74 -5.22 4.06
N ASN A 19 12.64 -6.08 5.08
CA ASN A 19 13.77 -6.42 5.96
C ASN A 19 14.92 -7.07 5.19
N LYS A 20 14.62 -7.97 4.23
CA LYS A 20 15.64 -8.55 3.33
C LYS A 20 16.41 -7.48 2.53
N ARG A 21 15.81 -6.29 2.33
CA ARG A 21 16.40 -5.14 1.65
C ARG A 21 16.97 -4.10 2.61
N ASN A 22 17.02 -4.39 3.92
CA ASN A 22 17.48 -3.49 4.98
C ASN A 22 16.73 -2.14 5.02
N LEU A 23 15.44 -2.14 4.67
CA LEU A 23 14.62 -0.93 4.80
C LEU A 23 14.35 -0.62 6.28
N LYS A 24 14.27 0.67 6.62
CA LYS A 24 13.96 1.14 7.97
C LYS A 24 12.54 0.75 8.36
N ASP A 25 12.30 0.44 9.63
CA ASP A 25 10.95 0.08 10.11
C ASP A 25 9.90 1.17 9.81
N SER A 26 10.27 2.46 9.87
CA SER A 26 9.39 3.56 9.44
C SER A 26 8.99 3.48 7.96
N THR A 27 9.88 3.02 7.08
CA THR A 27 9.57 2.81 5.66
C THR A 27 8.65 1.61 5.48
N ILE A 28 8.90 0.52 6.22
CA ILE A 28 8.04 -0.66 6.23
C ILE A 28 6.62 -0.28 6.68
N HIS A 29 6.52 0.47 7.77
CA HIS A 29 5.25 0.96 8.29
C HIS A 29 4.51 1.86 7.29
N ALA A 30 5.23 2.74 6.60
CA ALA A 30 4.65 3.55 5.54
C ALA A 30 4.11 2.69 4.39
N TYR A 31 4.84 1.65 3.97
CA TYR A 31 4.36 0.72 2.94
C TYR A 31 3.11 -0.03 3.36
N CYS A 32 3.09 -0.60 4.57
CA CYS A 32 1.90 -1.27 5.08
C CYS A 32 0.69 -0.32 5.14
N THR A 33 0.90 0.91 5.59
CA THR A 33 -0.16 1.93 5.63
C THR A 33 -0.69 2.25 4.23
N SER A 34 0.20 2.46 3.26
CA SER A 34 -0.18 2.73 1.87
C SER A 34 -0.95 1.56 1.24
N VAL A 35 -0.52 0.33 1.49
CA VAL A 35 -1.19 -0.88 0.99
C VAL A 35 -2.54 -1.08 1.66
N ALA A 36 -2.64 -0.88 2.99
CA ALA A 36 -3.91 -0.94 3.70
C ALA A 36 -4.95 0.01 3.10
N HIS A 37 -4.56 1.26 2.83
CA HIS A 37 -5.43 2.23 2.19
C HIS A 37 -5.88 1.83 0.79
N PHE A 38 -5.00 1.20 0.00
CA PHE A 38 -5.34 0.68 -1.31
C PHE A 38 -6.34 -0.49 -1.24
N LEU A 39 -6.07 -1.46 -0.38
CA LEU A 39 -6.93 -2.63 -0.19
C LEU A 39 -8.32 -2.23 0.31
N ASN A 40 -8.39 -1.32 1.28
CA ASN A 40 -9.65 -0.80 1.78
C ASN A 40 -10.43 0.00 0.74
N HIS A 41 -9.74 0.71 -0.17
CA HIS A 41 -10.39 1.49 -1.21
C HIS A 41 -10.98 0.61 -2.30
N THR A 42 -10.25 -0.44 -2.70
CA THR A 42 -10.74 -1.38 -3.71
C THR A 42 -11.87 -2.25 -3.20
N ALA A 43 -11.88 -2.59 -1.90
CA ALA A 43 -12.83 -3.50 -1.26
C ALA A 43 -12.96 -4.85 -2.02
N LYS A 44 -11.87 -5.23 -2.70
CA LYS A 44 -11.74 -6.46 -3.47
C LYS A 44 -10.97 -7.49 -2.66
N ASP A 45 -11.23 -8.75 -2.96
CA ASP A 45 -10.39 -9.84 -2.49
C ASP A 45 -9.00 -9.74 -3.12
N ILE A 46 -7.97 -10.22 -2.42
CA ILE A 46 -6.57 -10.03 -2.84
C ILE A 46 -6.30 -10.72 -4.17
N ASP A 47 -6.86 -11.91 -4.36
CA ASP A 47 -6.75 -12.69 -5.61
C ASP A 47 -7.50 -12.04 -6.79
N ALA A 48 -8.37 -11.06 -6.54
CA ALA A 48 -9.12 -10.32 -7.54
C ALA A 48 -8.51 -8.95 -7.87
N LEU A 49 -7.43 -8.55 -7.19
CA LEU A 49 -6.74 -7.28 -7.45
C LEU A 49 -6.00 -7.34 -8.78
N THR A 50 -6.08 -6.23 -9.52
CA THR A 50 -5.42 -6.09 -10.81
C THR A 50 -4.53 -4.85 -10.85
N THR A 51 -3.64 -4.77 -11.84
CA THR A 51 -2.84 -3.55 -12.09
C THR A 51 -3.71 -2.36 -12.45
N ASP A 52 -4.90 -2.58 -13.01
CA ASP A 52 -5.88 -1.53 -13.32
C ASP A 52 -6.41 -0.87 -12.03
N ASP A 53 -6.68 -1.67 -10.99
CA ASP A 53 -7.07 -1.14 -9.67
C ASP A 53 -6.00 -0.21 -9.08
N VAL A 54 -4.73 -0.58 -9.25
CA VAL A 54 -3.60 0.25 -8.82
C VAL A 54 -3.57 1.57 -9.58
N ASP A 55 -3.74 1.54 -10.90
CA ASP A 55 -3.75 2.76 -11.72
C ASP A 55 -4.92 3.68 -11.36
N ILE A 56 -6.12 3.11 -11.23
CA ILE A 56 -7.34 3.83 -10.82
C ILE A 56 -7.10 4.51 -9.48
N PHE A 57 -6.66 3.76 -8.46
CA PHE A 57 -6.42 4.32 -7.13
C PHE A 57 -5.40 5.46 -7.16
N LEU A 58 -4.26 5.27 -7.83
CA LEU A 58 -3.22 6.29 -7.90
C LEU A 58 -3.68 7.52 -8.68
N THR A 59 -4.43 7.32 -9.76
CA THR A 59 -5.04 8.40 -10.54
C THR A 59 -6.04 9.19 -9.70
N GLU A 60 -6.91 8.52 -8.95
CA GLU A 60 -7.85 9.17 -8.02
C GLU A 60 -7.12 9.99 -6.95
N LYS A 61 -6.07 9.43 -6.34
CA LYS A 61 -5.24 10.16 -5.36
C LYS A 61 -4.58 11.38 -5.96
N LYS A 62 -4.04 11.26 -7.18
CA LYS A 62 -3.45 12.38 -7.92
C LYS A 62 -4.47 13.48 -8.21
N LEU A 63 -5.68 13.12 -8.65
CA LEU A 63 -6.77 14.05 -8.94
C LEU A 63 -7.35 14.70 -7.68
N SER A 64 -7.26 14.01 -6.53
CA SER A 64 -7.69 14.53 -5.22
C SER A 64 -6.79 15.66 -4.69
N GLY A 65 -5.70 16.01 -5.40
CA GLY A 65 -4.83 17.14 -5.05
C GLY A 65 -3.92 16.87 -3.85
N ILE A 66 -3.60 15.60 -3.55
CA ILE A 66 -2.63 15.28 -2.50
C ILE A 66 -1.24 15.79 -2.87
N SER A 67 -0.43 16.11 -1.86
CA SER A 67 0.96 16.52 -2.08
C SER A 67 1.75 15.45 -2.83
N PRO A 68 2.73 15.85 -3.66
CA PRO A 68 3.60 14.90 -4.38
C PRO A 68 4.29 13.90 -3.45
N GLU A 69 4.67 14.32 -2.25
CA GLU A 69 5.27 13.46 -1.22
C GLU A 69 4.31 12.33 -0.81
N THR A 70 3.07 12.68 -0.49
CA THR A 70 2.02 11.71 -0.14
C THR A 70 1.71 10.77 -1.30
N TYR A 71 1.66 11.28 -2.53
CA TYR A 71 1.49 10.44 -3.73
C TYR A 71 2.64 9.44 -3.87
N ASN A 72 3.88 9.90 -3.68
CA ASN A 72 5.06 9.04 -3.78
C ASN A 72 5.07 7.94 -2.70
N HIS A 73 4.53 8.20 -1.51
CA HIS A 73 4.34 7.18 -0.49
C HIS A 73 3.37 6.09 -0.96
N TYR A 74 2.19 6.46 -1.46
CA TYR A 74 1.25 5.49 -2.03
C TYR A 74 1.86 4.72 -3.19
N HIS A 75 2.41 5.43 -4.18
CA HIS A 75 3.00 4.81 -5.36
C HIS A 75 4.13 3.83 -5.00
N SER A 76 5.02 4.20 -4.07
CA SER A 76 6.14 3.34 -3.67
C SER A 76 5.68 2.14 -2.85
N GLY A 77 4.73 2.33 -1.92
CA GLY A 77 4.23 1.25 -1.08
C GLY A 77 3.42 0.22 -1.87
N ILE A 78 2.50 0.67 -2.72
CA ILE A 78 1.62 -0.21 -3.52
C ILE A 78 2.43 -0.96 -4.58
N ARG A 79 3.46 -0.34 -5.17
CA ARG A 79 4.34 -1.00 -6.14
C ARG A 79 5.33 -1.99 -5.49
N PHE A 80 5.51 -1.89 -4.18
CA PHE A 80 6.37 -2.81 -3.42
C PHE A 80 5.65 -4.10 -3.04
N PHE A 81 4.35 -3.98 -2.76
CA PHE A 81 3.41 -5.10 -2.62
C PHE A 81 3.30 -5.88 -3.93
#